data_AF-H8YXJ0-F1
#
_entry.id   AF-H8YXJ0-F1
#
_cell.length_a   1.000
_cell.length_b   1.000
_cell.length_c   1.000
_cell.angle_alpha   90.00
_cell.angle_beta   90.00
_cell.angle_gamma   90.00
#
_symmetry.space_group_name_H-M   'P 1'
#
loop_
_entity.id
_entity.type
_entity.pdbx_description
1 polymer ?
#
loop_
_entity_poly.entity_id
_entity_poly.type
_entity_poly.pdbx_seq_one_letter_code
_entity_poly.pdbx_strand_id
1 'polypeptide(L)'
;MKARDCLLLMLTCVAFAANAAGTLLQGIDQTAVWNHPDDLFAPSELTLEFKTAIKPDSLIVKTASPNGMDYLVLYEKLEVAGRLPVDFSGSDCIEGDEIAASCFLQAGQHDFDADGLPEIVLVLGDGLINLQVNIVAYHPPARPADAMRSENWELIGNFSGQTKAIIDGQSILLPFGSQGLEEKKTLIDGKFINAS
;
A
#
# COMPACT_ATOMS: atom_id res chain seq x y z
N MET A 1 54.48 27.01 -17.77
CA MET A 1 54.47 25.79 -16.93
C MET A 1 53.51 26.03 -15.77
N LYS A 2 52.41 25.26 -15.77
CA LYS A 2 51.33 25.04 -14.77
C LYS A 2 51.27 25.84 -13.46
N ALA A 3 50.13 26.48 -13.22
CA ALA A 3 49.49 26.63 -11.90
C ALA A 3 47.98 26.41 -12.13
N ARG A 4 47.47 25.17 -11.98
CA ARG A 4 46.87 24.55 -10.77
C ARG A 4 45.64 25.31 -10.27
N ASP A 5 44.52 25.08 -10.95
CA ASP A 5 43.18 25.24 -10.41
C ASP A 5 42.96 24.22 -9.29
N CYS A 6 42.61 24.70 -8.10
CA CYS A 6 42.19 23.89 -6.97
C CYS A 6 40.72 24.22 -6.71
N LEU A 7 39.82 23.49 -7.38
CA LEU A 7 38.38 23.61 -7.15
C LEU A 7 38.03 22.76 -5.93
N LEU A 8 37.74 23.43 -4.82
CA LEU A 8 37.29 22.80 -3.58
C LEU A 8 35.81 22.44 -3.73
N LEU A 9 35.51 21.15 -3.94
CA LEU A 9 34.15 20.65 -3.98
C LEU A 9 33.64 20.46 -2.54
N MET A 10 32.83 21.39 -2.05
CA MET A 10 32.11 21.25 -0.78
C MET A 10 30.96 20.26 -0.98
N LEU A 11 31.12 19.04 -0.46
CA LEU A 11 30.04 18.06 -0.37
C LEU A 11 29.19 18.39 0.86
N THR A 12 28.06 19.05 0.67
CA THR A 12 27.03 19.15 1.70
C THR A 12 26.29 17.83 1.80
N CYS A 13 26.65 17.00 2.77
CA CYS A 13 25.79 15.91 3.23
C CYS A 13 24.57 16.53 3.92
N VAL A 14 23.43 16.56 3.23
CA VAL A 14 22.13 16.76 3.90
C VAL A 14 21.73 15.41 4.47
N ALA A 15 21.95 15.22 5.77
CA ALA A 15 21.36 14.12 6.50
C ALA A 15 19.87 14.44 6.73
N PHE A 16 18.98 13.78 5.99
CA PHE A 16 17.57 13.78 6.30
C PHE A 16 17.37 12.84 7.50
N ALA A 17 17.10 13.41 8.67
CA ALA A 17 16.48 12.67 9.76
C ALA A 17 15.01 12.45 9.36
N ALA A 18 14.68 11.25 8.91
CA ALA A 18 13.29 10.88 8.64
C ALA A 18 12.55 10.76 9.99
N ASN A 19 11.52 11.60 10.16
CA ASN A 19 10.52 11.42 11.20
C ASN A 19 9.83 10.07 10.92
N ALA A 20 10.09 9.06 11.76
CA ALA A 20 9.58 7.70 11.58
C ALA A 20 8.06 7.56 11.83
N ALA A 21 7.34 8.66 12.05
CA ALA A 21 5.92 8.68 12.41
C ALA A 21 4.95 8.80 11.22
N GLY A 22 5.44 8.95 9.98
CA GLY A 22 4.60 9.21 8.80
C GLY A 22 4.56 8.09 7.75
N THR A 23 5.05 6.89 8.05
CA THR A 23 5.16 5.81 7.05
C THR A 23 4.66 4.50 7.63
N LEU A 24 3.61 3.95 7.03
CA LEU A 24 3.03 2.65 7.39
C LEU A 24 3.56 1.51 6.52
N LEU A 25 4.15 1.81 5.37
CA LEU A 25 4.63 0.81 4.42
C LEU A 25 6.06 1.11 4.00
N GLN A 26 6.95 0.14 4.21
CA GLN A 26 8.37 0.21 3.83
C GLN A 26 8.71 -0.93 2.87
N GLY A 27 9.67 -0.69 1.96
CA GLY A 27 10.13 -1.69 1.01
C GLY A 27 9.38 -1.66 -0.34
N ILE A 28 8.54 -0.65 -0.56
CA ILE A 28 7.85 -0.38 -1.83
C ILE A 28 8.26 0.99 -2.34
N ASP A 29 8.58 1.08 -3.63
CA ASP A 29 9.12 2.29 -4.27
C ASP A 29 8.05 3.35 -4.55
N GLN A 30 6.84 2.91 -4.93
CA GLN A 30 5.72 3.80 -5.25
C GLN A 30 4.57 3.59 -4.27
N THR A 31 4.26 4.63 -3.51
CA THR A 31 3.13 4.62 -2.59
C THR A 31 2.30 5.89 -2.70
N ALA A 32 1.01 5.77 -2.42
CA ALA A 32 0.12 6.91 -2.21
C ALA A 32 -0.43 6.88 -0.78
N VAL A 33 -0.73 8.05 -0.23
CA VAL A 33 -1.20 8.22 1.14
C VAL A 33 -2.49 9.02 1.15
N TRP A 34 -3.50 8.57 1.89
CA TRP A 34 -4.78 9.24 2.10
C TRP A 34 -5.00 9.53 3.58
N ASN A 35 -5.62 10.67 3.86
CA ASN A 35 -5.90 11.15 5.22
C ASN A 35 -4.65 11.25 6.10
N HIS A 36 -3.49 11.60 5.52
CA HIS A 36 -2.29 11.84 6.30
C HIS A 36 -2.52 13.02 7.26
N PRO A 37 -2.05 12.99 8.53
CA PRO A 37 -2.26 14.07 9.49
C PRO A 37 -1.84 15.45 8.99
N ASP A 38 -0.80 15.49 8.15
CA ASP A 38 -0.27 16.73 7.57
C ASP A 38 -1.00 17.19 6.30
N ASP A 39 -1.82 16.33 5.68
CA ASP A 39 -2.52 16.60 4.41
C ASP A 39 -3.88 15.91 4.36
N LEU A 40 -4.67 16.15 5.42
CA LEU A 40 -6.05 15.71 5.51
C LEU A 40 -6.78 16.33 4.31
N PHE A 41 -7.38 15.49 3.45
CA PHE A 41 -8.13 15.87 2.24
C PHE A 41 -7.35 16.15 0.95
N ALA A 42 -6.04 15.90 0.87
CA ALA A 42 -5.40 15.88 -0.44
C ALA A 42 -5.98 14.77 -1.32
N PRO A 43 -6.37 15.07 -2.58
CA PRO A 43 -6.69 14.03 -3.54
C PRO A 43 -5.41 13.26 -3.84
N SER A 44 -5.38 12.00 -3.41
CA SER A 44 -4.29 11.08 -3.70
C SER A 44 -4.75 9.96 -4.62
N GLU A 45 -3.84 9.53 -5.48
CA GLU A 45 -4.04 8.47 -6.45
C GLU A 45 -2.74 7.65 -6.51
N LEU A 46 -2.89 6.33 -6.56
CA LEU A 46 -1.78 5.42 -6.83
C LEU A 46 -1.88 4.96 -8.29
N THR A 47 -0.91 5.33 -9.11
CA THR A 47 -0.76 4.75 -10.45
C THR A 47 -0.46 3.25 -10.33
N LEU A 48 -1.13 2.43 -11.15
CA LEU A 48 -0.97 0.98 -11.16
C LEU A 48 -0.24 0.51 -12.44
N GLU A 49 0.84 -0.25 -12.25
CA GLU A 49 1.77 -0.66 -13.31
C GLU A 49 1.60 -2.12 -13.77
N PHE A 50 0.37 -2.64 -13.81
CA PHE A 50 0.11 -3.99 -14.30
C PHE A 50 0.52 -4.18 -15.78
N LYS A 51 1.14 -5.32 -16.10
CA LYS A 51 1.65 -5.63 -17.45
C LYS A 51 0.74 -6.59 -18.21
N THR A 52 -0.55 -6.26 -18.28
CA THR A 52 -1.60 -7.10 -18.89
C THR A 52 -2.38 -6.35 -19.96
N ALA A 53 -3.07 -7.08 -20.84
CA ALA A 53 -3.85 -6.49 -21.92
C ALA A 53 -5.05 -5.67 -21.39
N ILE A 54 -5.71 -6.17 -20.35
CA ILE A 54 -6.75 -5.47 -19.60
C ILE A 54 -6.19 -5.26 -18.21
N LYS A 55 -6.09 -4.00 -17.81
CA LYS A 55 -5.50 -3.59 -16.54
C LYS A 55 -6.20 -2.38 -15.99
N PRO A 56 -6.28 -2.22 -14.66
CA PRO A 56 -6.52 -0.92 -14.08
C PRO A 56 -5.30 -0.03 -14.25
N ASP A 57 -5.53 1.27 -14.28
CA ASP A 57 -4.53 2.31 -14.46
C ASP A 57 -4.23 3.01 -13.13
N SER A 58 -5.19 3.08 -12.22
CA SER A 58 -4.98 3.68 -10.91
C SER A 58 -5.89 3.15 -9.80
N LEU A 59 -5.49 3.39 -8.55
CA LEU A 59 -6.27 3.20 -7.35
C LEU A 59 -6.59 4.57 -6.75
N ILE A 60 -7.87 4.79 -6.48
CA ILE A 60 -8.36 5.93 -5.72
C ILE A 60 -9.07 5.45 -4.45
N VAL A 61 -8.90 6.20 -3.37
CA VAL A 61 -9.63 6.00 -2.12
C VAL A 61 -10.39 7.26 -1.81
N LYS A 62 -11.69 7.14 -1.54
CA LYS A 62 -12.57 8.27 -1.25
C LYS A 62 -13.65 7.88 -0.27
N THR A 63 -14.29 8.87 0.34
CA THR A 63 -15.48 8.64 1.15
C THR A 63 -16.63 8.12 0.27
N ALA A 64 -17.30 7.07 0.75
CA ALA A 64 -18.51 6.54 0.15
C ALA A 64 -19.73 7.30 0.68
N SER A 65 -20.78 7.44 -0.14
CA SER A 65 -22.05 8.04 0.29
C SER A 65 -23.06 6.93 0.63
N PRO A 66 -23.79 7.01 1.78
CA PRO A 66 -23.79 8.09 2.76
C PRO A 66 -22.63 8.06 3.78
N ASN A 67 -22.07 6.88 4.09
CA ASN A 67 -20.89 6.69 4.95
C ASN A 67 -20.00 5.61 4.31
N GLY A 68 -18.72 5.56 4.70
CA GLY A 68 -17.80 4.51 4.25
C GLY A 68 -16.55 5.02 3.57
N MET A 69 -15.68 4.09 3.18
CA MET A 69 -14.61 4.32 2.21
C MET A 69 -14.82 3.44 0.98
N ASP A 70 -14.73 4.03 -0.21
CA ASP A 70 -14.68 3.34 -1.48
C ASP A 70 -13.20 3.18 -1.89
N TYR A 71 -12.76 1.93 -2.10
CA TYR A 71 -11.44 1.57 -2.62
C TYR A 71 -11.61 1.16 -4.08
N LEU A 72 -11.36 2.08 -5.02
CA LEU A 72 -11.71 1.90 -6.42
C LEU A 72 -10.47 1.80 -7.29
N VAL A 73 -10.43 0.78 -8.13
CA VAL A 73 -9.51 0.71 -9.26
C VAL A 73 -10.17 1.27 -10.51
N LEU A 74 -9.48 2.16 -11.21
CA LEU A 74 -9.97 2.79 -12.43
C LEU A 74 -9.37 2.10 -13.65
N TYR A 75 -10.22 1.79 -14.63
CA TYR A 75 -9.81 1.34 -15.97
C TYR A 75 -10.07 2.50 -16.92
N GLU A 76 -9.13 3.42 -17.06
CA GLU A 76 -9.35 4.70 -17.76
C GLU A 76 -9.76 4.49 -19.22
N LYS A 77 -9.09 3.56 -19.90
CA LYS A 77 -9.37 3.23 -21.31
C LYS A 77 -10.77 2.64 -21.53
N LEU A 78 -11.35 2.06 -20.49
CA LEU A 78 -12.66 1.42 -20.53
C LEU A 78 -13.74 2.30 -19.90
N GLU A 79 -13.37 3.43 -19.30
CA GLU A 79 -14.26 4.35 -18.57
C GLU A 79 -15.10 3.65 -17.48
N VAL A 80 -14.50 2.67 -16.80
CA VAL A 80 -15.14 1.92 -15.71
C VAL A 80 -14.28 1.88 -14.45
N ALA A 81 -14.93 1.63 -13.31
CA ALA A 81 -14.27 1.47 -12.01
C ALA A 81 -14.71 0.16 -11.34
N GLY A 82 -13.78 -0.57 -10.75
CA GLY A 82 -14.04 -1.75 -9.92
C GLY A 82 -13.79 -1.47 -8.45
N ARG A 83 -14.48 -2.17 -7.55
CA ARG A 83 -14.24 -2.11 -6.10
C ARG A 83 -13.24 -3.20 -5.69
N LEU A 84 -12.28 -2.85 -4.85
CA LEU A 84 -11.39 -3.83 -4.23
C LEU A 84 -12.08 -4.50 -3.02
N PRO A 85 -11.86 -5.80 -2.80
CA PRO A 85 -12.38 -6.53 -1.64
C PRO A 85 -11.52 -6.26 -0.40
N VAL A 86 -11.57 -5.03 0.12
CA VAL A 86 -10.79 -4.61 1.29
C VAL A 86 -11.59 -4.84 2.57
N ASP A 87 -10.92 -5.29 3.63
CA ASP A 87 -11.51 -5.49 4.96
C ASP A 87 -10.67 -4.83 6.06
N PHE A 88 -11.19 -3.72 6.59
CA PHE A 88 -10.67 -3.04 7.77
C PHE A 88 -11.62 -3.12 8.98
N SER A 89 -12.66 -3.97 8.93
CA SER A 89 -13.75 -3.99 9.92
C SER A 89 -13.32 -4.29 11.36
N GLY A 90 -12.12 -4.84 11.56
CA GLY A 90 -11.53 -5.10 12.88
C GLY A 90 -10.48 -4.08 13.35
N SER A 91 -10.28 -2.98 12.60
CA SER A 91 -9.25 -1.99 12.92
C SER A 91 -9.78 -0.89 13.85
N ASP A 92 -9.00 -0.55 14.88
CA ASP A 92 -9.24 0.62 15.74
C ASP A 92 -9.11 1.95 14.98
N CYS A 93 -8.61 1.91 13.74
CA CYS A 93 -8.54 3.05 12.84
C CYS A 93 -9.81 3.27 12.00
N ILE A 94 -10.88 2.51 12.25
CA ILE A 94 -12.20 2.72 11.63
C ILE A 94 -13.18 3.23 12.70
N GLU A 95 -13.72 4.42 12.49
CA GLU A 95 -14.76 5.02 13.33
C GLU A 95 -16.09 5.07 12.56
N GLY A 96 -17.05 4.25 12.99
CA GLY A 96 -18.25 4.02 12.19
C GLY A 96 -17.90 3.25 10.92
N ASP A 97 -17.89 3.94 9.78
CA ASP A 97 -17.48 3.38 8.48
C ASP A 97 -16.33 4.18 7.83
N GLU A 98 -15.76 5.17 8.53
CA GLU A 98 -14.74 6.07 7.99
C GLU A 98 -13.38 5.84 8.66
N ILE A 99 -12.31 6.27 8.00
CA ILE A 99 -10.97 6.28 8.60
C ILE A 99 -10.96 7.32 9.73
N ALA A 100 -10.60 6.88 10.94
CA ALA A 100 -10.46 7.74 12.11
C ALA A 100 -9.49 8.89 11.84
N ALA A 101 -9.77 10.08 12.39
CA ALA A 101 -8.94 11.27 12.14
C ALA A 101 -7.47 11.14 12.63
N SER A 102 -7.20 10.20 13.53
CA SER A 102 -5.85 9.89 14.01
C SER A 102 -5.10 8.88 13.13
N CYS A 103 -5.76 8.31 12.12
CA CYS A 103 -5.21 7.27 11.27
C CYS A 103 -5.17 7.71 9.82
N PHE A 104 -4.32 7.05 9.05
CA PHE A 104 -4.15 7.29 7.63
C PHE A 104 -3.97 5.97 6.88
N LEU A 105 -4.23 6.02 5.58
CA LEU A 105 -4.06 4.87 4.69
C LEU A 105 -2.85 5.12 3.79
N GLN A 106 -1.97 4.14 3.68
CA GLN A 106 -0.91 4.11 2.68
C GLN A 106 -1.09 2.86 1.81
N ALA A 107 -0.97 3.00 0.49
CA ALA A 107 -1.01 1.87 -0.42
C ALA A 107 0.17 1.88 -1.39
N GLY A 108 0.53 0.71 -1.89
CA GLY A 108 1.58 0.53 -2.90
C GLY A 108 1.41 -0.79 -3.66
N GLN A 109 2.30 -1.05 -4.62
CA GLN A 109 2.33 -2.28 -5.39
C GLN A 109 3.61 -3.08 -5.12
N HIS A 110 3.47 -4.40 -5.01
CA HIS A 110 4.60 -5.31 -4.87
C HIS A 110 4.27 -6.67 -5.45
N ASP A 111 5.22 -7.26 -6.18
CA ASP A 111 5.09 -8.59 -6.80
C ASP A 111 5.73 -9.63 -5.86
N PHE A 112 4.91 -10.27 -5.02
CA PHE A 112 5.39 -11.16 -3.96
C PHE A 112 5.88 -12.51 -4.48
N ASP A 113 5.26 -13.05 -5.53
CA ASP A 113 5.61 -14.36 -6.09
C ASP A 113 6.42 -14.30 -7.39
N ALA A 114 6.74 -13.07 -7.86
CA ALA A 114 7.52 -12.79 -9.04
C ALA A 114 6.88 -13.31 -10.35
N ASP A 115 5.55 -13.36 -10.40
CA ASP A 115 4.79 -13.76 -11.60
C ASP A 115 4.62 -12.60 -12.62
N GLY A 116 4.99 -11.38 -12.25
CA GLY A 116 4.87 -10.17 -13.06
C GLY A 116 3.54 -9.42 -12.92
N LEU A 117 2.66 -9.86 -12.01
CA LEU A 117 1.38 -9.25 -11.65
C LEU A 117 1.44 -8.78 -10.20
N PRO A 118 1.85 -7.52 -9.95
CA PRO A 118 2.02 -7.05 -8.58
C PRO A 118 0.71 -7.02 -7.79
N GLU A 119 0.75 -7.48 -6.55
CA GLU A 119 -0.30 -7.27 -5.57
C GLU A 119 -0.42 -5.80 -5.16
N ILE A 120 -1.63 -5.39 -4.79
CA ILE A 120 -1.87 -4.11 -4.12
C ILE A 120 -1.82 -4.34 -2.62
N VAL A 121 -0.91 -3.63 -1.94
CA VAL A 121 -0.81 -3.62 -0.48
C VAL A 121 -1.46 -2.34 0.03
N LEU A 122 -2.48 -2.47 0.88
CA LEU A 122 -3.13 -1.36 1.58
C LEU A 122 -2.85 -1.49 3.07
N VAL A 123 -2.39 -0.40 3.69
CA VAL A 123 -2.06 -0.35 5.10
C VAL A 123 -2.77 0.82 5.77
N LEU A 124 -3.56 0.53 6.80
CA LEU A 124 -4.29 1.49 7.61
C LEU A 124 -3.68 1.51 9.02
N GLY A 125 -3.34 2.68 9.54
CA GLY A 125 -2.72 2.77 10.86
C GLY A 125 -2.51 4.18 11.35
N ASP A 126 -2.01 4.29 12.58
CA ASP A 126 -1.66 5.56 13.24
C ASP A 126 -0.14 5.84 13.26
N GLY A 127 0.67 4.92 12.71
CA GLY A 127 2.13 5.00 12.71
C GLY A 127 2.79 4.67 14.05
N LEU A 128 2.00 4.28 15.06
CA LEU A 128 2.47 4.08 16.43
C LEU A 128 2.15 2.68 16.96
N ILE A 129 0.88 2.33 17.10
CA ILE A 129 0.46 1.07 17.74
C ILE A 129 -0.61 0.32 16.95
N ASN A 130 -1.33 1.01 16.07
CA ASN A 130 -2.39 0.41 15.26
C ASN A 130 -1.90 0.25 13.82
N LEU A 131 -2.01 -0.97 13.31
CA LEU A 131 -1.71 -1.29 11.92
C LEU A 131 -2.61 -2.44 11.47
N GLN A 132 -3.33 -2.23 10.36
CA GLN A 132 -4.06 -3.27 9.64
C GLN A 132 -3.59 -3.26 8.19
N VAL A 133 -3.27 -4.43 7.65
CA VAL A 133 -2.75 -4.64 6.30
C VAL A 133 -3.72 -5.50 5.53
N ASN A 134 -4.05 -5.08 4.30
CA ASN A 134 -4.78 -5.86 3.31
C ASN A 134 -3.89 -6.02 2.08
N ILE A 135 -3.83 -7.24 1.52
CA ILE A 135 -3.08 -7.53 0.30
C ILE A 135 -4.06 -8.14 -0.70
N VAL A 136 -4.17 -7.50 -1.87
CA VAL A 136 -5.14 -7.87 -2.90
C VAL A 136 -4.42 -8.27 -4.19
N ALA A 137 -4.70 -9.47 -4.68
CA ALA A 137 -4.20 -9.98 -5.95
C ALA A 137 -5.16 -9.60 -7.10
N TYR A 138 -4.59 -9.38 -8.29
CA TYR A 138 -5.33 -9.11 -9.51
C TYR A 138 -5.35 -10.33 -10.43
N HIS A 139 -6.55 -10.73 -10.86
CA HIS A 139 -6.79 -11.78 -11.84
C HIS A 139 -7.29 -11.13 -13.15
N PRO A 140 -6.41 -10.88 -14.14
CA PRO A 140 -6.78 -10.16 -15.34
C PRO A 140 -7.88 -10.89 -16.12
N PRO A 141 -8.97 -10.21 -16.52
CA PRO A 141 -10.03 -10.84 -17.28
C PRO A 141 -9.61 -11.13 -18.71
N ALA A 142 -10.27 -12.09 -19.35
CA ALA A 142 -10.05 -12.39 -20.77
C ALA A 142 -10.67 -11.35 -21.73
N ARG A 143 -11.67 -10.58 -21.28
CA ARG A 143 -12.44 -9.65 -22.11
C ARG A 143 -12.66 -8.31 -21.40
N PRO A 144 -12.63 -7.16 -22.11
CA PRO A 144 -12.82 -5.85 -21.49
C PRO A 144 -14.18 -5.70 -20.79
N ALA A 145 -15.23 -6.32 -21.33
CA ALA A 145 -16.57 -6.31 -20.74
C ALA A 145 -16.63 -6.97 -19.35
N ASP A 146 -15.61 -7.74 -18.98
CA ASP A 146 -15.52 -8.44 -17.70
C ASP A 146 -14.61 -7.71 -16.70
N ALA A 147 -14.09 -6.50 -17.02
CA ALA A 147 -13.14 -5.75 -16.19
C ALA A 147 -13.64 -5.43 -14.77
N MET A 148 -14.94 -5.20 -14.60
CA MET A 148 -15.54 -4.83 -13.32
C MET A 148 -15.93 -6.02 -12.43
N ARG A 149 -15.68 -7.26 -12.86
CA ARG A 149 -16.03 -8.45 -12.08
C ARG A 149 -15.26 -8.50 -10.77
N SER A 150 -15.95 -8.77 -9.67
CA SER A 150 -15.32 -8.92 -8.36
C SER A 150 -14.34 -10.09 -8.32
N GLU A 151 -14.59 -11.12 -9.14
CA GLU A 151 -13.74 -12.30 -9.27
C GLU A 151 -12.35 -11.97 -9.87
N ASN A 152 -12.17 -10.78 -10.45
CA ASN A 152 -10.86 -10.32 -10.89
C ASN A 152 -9.98 -9.86 -9.71
N TRP A 153 -10.50 -9.85 -8.48
CA TRP A 153 -9.81 -9.36 -7.30
C TRP A 153 -9.96 -10.34 -6.15
N GLU A 154 -8.85 -10.64 -5.49
CA GLU A 154 -8.82 -11.58 -4.36
C GLU A 154 -8.07 -10.98 -3.18
N LEU A 155 -8.70 -10.95 -2.00
CA LEU A 155 -8.02 -10.60 -0.76
C LEU A 155 -7.21 -11.81 -0.28
N ILE A 156 -5.90 -11.77 -0.51
CA ILE A 156 -4.98 -12.87 -0.21
C ILE A 156 -4.22 -12.68 1.13
N GLY A 157 -4.28 -11.48 1.71
CA GLY A 157 -3.72 -11.17 3.02
C GLY A 157 -4.57 -10.18 3.80
N ASN A 158 -4.79 -10.46 5.07
CA ASN A 158 -5.44 -9.56 6.03
C ASN A 158 -4.76 -9.76 7.39
N PHE A 159 -3.95 -8.78 7.81
CA PHE A 159 -3.08 -8.93 8.99
C PHE A 159 -3.14 -7.70 9.88
N SER A 160 -2.89 -7.91 11.16
CA SER A 160 -2.69 -6.83 12.13
C SER A 160 -1.23 -6.78 12.57
N GLY A 161 -0.76 -5.61 12.93
CA GLY A 161 0.59 -5.38 13.46
C GLY A 161 0.66 -4.06 14.20
N GLN A 162 1.87 -3.52 14.34
CA GLN A 162 2.13 -2.23 14.96
C GLN A 162 3.10 -1.42 14.12
N THR A 163 3.03 -0.09 14.24
CA THR A 163 3.90 0.90 13.58
C THR A 163 3.84 0.90 12.05
N LYS A 164 4.38 -0.12 11.38
CA LYS A 164 4.51 -0.21 9.92
C LYS A 164 4.67 -1.65 9.45
N ALA A 165 4.26 -1.91 8.21
CA ALA A 165 4.56 -3.12 7.47
C ALA A 165 5.87 -2.96 6.70
N ILE A 166 6.70 -4.00 6.69
CA ILE A 166 7.95 -4.03 5.93
C ILE A 166 7.84 -5.14 4.89
N ILE A 167 8.00 -4.78 3.62
CA ILE A 167 8.04 -5.74 2.51
C ILE A 167 9.50 -6.16 2.27
N ASP A 168 9.74 -7.46 2.23
CA ASP A 168 11.06 -8.07 1.99
C ASP A 168 10.90 -9.32 1.11
N GLY A 169 11.12 -9.13 -0.20
CA GLY A 169 10.92 -10.17 -1.22
C GLY A 169 9.49 -10.72 -1.18
N GLN A 170 9.34 -12.02 -1.03
CA GLN A 170 8.03 -12.70 -0.94
C GLN A 170 7.35 -12.60 0.44
N SER A 171 7.85 -11.73 1.33
CA SER A 171 7.40 -11.66 2.71
C SER A 171 6.98 -10.27 3.14
N ILE A 172 6.10 -10.24 4.13
CA ILE A 172 5.75 -9.07 4.91
C ILE A 172 6.15 -9.31 6.37
N LEU A 173 6.86 -8.37 6.96
CA LEU A 173 7.18 -8.34 8.38
C LEU A 173 6.27 -7.35 9.09
N LEU A 174 5.70 -7.79 10.20
CA LEU A 174 4.71 -7.08 11.00
C LEU A 174 5.23 -6.98 12.44
N PRO A 175 5.74 -5.81 12.86
CA PRO A 175 6.13 -5.59 14.25
C PRO A 175 4.95 -5.80 15.21
N PHE A 176 5.21 -6.39 16.37
CA PHE A 176 4.22 -6.53 17.43
C PHE A 176 4.86 -6.51 18.82
N GLY A 177 4.11 -5.99 19.79
CA GLY A 177 4.53 -5.89 21.17
C GLY A 177 5.64 -4.85 21.40
N SER A 178 5.81 -4.45 22.65
CA SER A 178 6.79 -3.43 23.04
C SER A 178 8.24 -3.89 23.08
N GLN A 179 8.50 -5.18 22.79
CA GLN A 179 9.82 -5.81 22.87
C GLN A 179 10.55 -5.86 21.51
N GLY A 180 9.97 -5.26 20.46
CA GLY A 180 10.55 -5.31 19.11
C GLY A 180 10.47 -6.69 18.48
N LEU A 181 9.40 -7.44 18.75
CA LEU A 181 9.14 -8.71 18.07
C LEU A 181 8.50 -8.43 16.71
N GLU A 182 8.69 -9.35 15.78
CA GLU A 182 8.15 -9.25 14.42
C GLU A 182 7.55 -10.59 14.01
N GLU A 183 6.37 -10.56 13.38
CA GLU A 183 5.79 -11.71 12.72
C GLU A 183 6.12 -11.61 11.23
N LYS A 184 6.73 -12.66 10.68
CA LYS A 184 7.01 -12.75 9.24
C LYS A 184 5.95 -13.63 8.59
N LYS A 185 5.25 -13.08 7.60
CA LYS A 185 4.35 -13.84 6.74
C LYS A 185 4.90 -13.90 5.33
N THR A 186 4.91 -15.07 4.74
CA THR A 186 5.51 -15.34 3.43
C THR A 186 4.46 -15.92 2.48
N LEU A 187 4.36 -15.37 1.27
CA LEU A 187 3.48 -15.88 0.23
C LEU A 187 4.04 -17.20 -0.32
N ILE A 188 3.25 -18.26 -0.23
CA ILE A 188 3.52 -19.60 -0.78
C ILE A 188 2.22 -20.14 -1.37
N ASP A 189 2.24 -20.58 -2.62
CA ASP A 189 1.09 -21.17 -3.33
C ASP A 189 -0.19 -20.30 -3.23
N GLY A 190 -0.01 -18.98 -3.42
CA GLY A 190 -1.10 -18.00 -3.36
C GLY A 190 -1.63 -17.67 -1.96
N LYS A 191 -0.95 -18.12 -0.89
CA LYS A 191 -1.36 -17.87 0.50
C LYS A 191 -0.20 -17.43 1.38
N PHE A 192 -0.46 -16.42 2.21
CA PHE A 192 0.50 -16.04 3.24
C PHE A 192 0.48 -17.05 4.40
N ILE A 193 1.66 -17.59 4.71
CA ILE A 193 1.87 -18.46 5.87
C ILE A 193 2.85 -17.83 6.85
N ASN A 194 2.76 -18.20 8.12
CA ASN A 194 3.74 -17.78 9.12
C ASN A 194 5.07 -18.47 8.83
N ALA A 195 6.11 -17.69 8.56
CA ALA A 195 7.47 -18.20 8.46
C ALA A 195 8.00 -18.44 9.88
N SER A 196 8.59 -19.61 10.09
CA SER A 196 9.24 -20.02 11.35
C SER A 196 10.60 -19.35 11.54
#